data_AF-A0A9X7CGU1-F1
#
_entry.id   AF-A0A9X7CGU1-F1
#
_cell.length_a   1.000
_cell.length_b   1.000
_cell.length_c   1.000
_cell.angle_alpha   90.00
_cell.angle_beta   90.00
_cell.angle_gamma   90.00
#
_symmetry.space_group_name_H-M   'P 1'
#
loop_
_entity.id
_entity.type
_entity.pdbx_description
1 polymer ?
#
loop_
_entity_poly.entity_id
_entity_poly.type
_entity_poly.pdbx_seq_one_letter_code
_entity_poly.pdbx_strand_id
1 'polypeptide(L)'
;MELSDFTPKTLGKEAIKPLCKKGKRNPQNVLLIVNPLDYWEHIFPATTFLNAQGVYVYNVLPIPGKVIQSAAVPVGSMVAGIASDYFMGLGGAQKIESY
;
A
#
# COMPACT_ATOMS: atom_id res chain seq x y z
N MET A 1 -4.62 -6.66 -10.80
CA MET A 1 -4.58 -7.75 -9.80
C MET A 1 -5.94 -7.75 -9.18
N GLU A 2 -6.76 -8.77 -9.43
CA GLU A 2 -8.14 -8.78 -8.96
C GLU A 2 -8.17 -9.04 -7.45
N LEU A 3 -8.90 -8.19 -6.74
CA LEU A 3 -9.01 -8.16 -5.29
C LEU A 3 -9.99 -9.25 -4.82
N SER A 4 -9.51 -10.49 -4.63
CA SER A 4 -10.38 -11.53 -4.05
C SER A 4 -10.28 -11.65 -2.54
N ASP A 5 -9.09 -11.51 -1.93
CA ASP A 5 -8.95 -11.76 -0.48
C ASP A 5 -7.74 -11.07 0.19
N PHE A 6 -7.99 -10.39 1.32
CA PHE A 6 -6.96 -9.77 2.17
C PHE A 6 -6.40 -10.69 3.27
N THR A 7 -6.59 -12.00 3.14
CA THR A 7 -6.03 -12.94 4.13
C THR A 7 -4.50 -12.88 4.15
N PRO A 8 -3.83 -13.18 5.29
CA PRO A 8 -2.37 -13.20 5.37
C PRO A 8 -1.70 -14.10 4.33
N LYS A 9 -2.40 -15.18 3.92
CA LYS A 9 -1.92 -16.15 2.94
C LYS A 9 -1.93 -15.59 1.52
N THR A 10 -3.00 -14.91 1.12
CA THR A 10 -3.08 -14.23 -0.19
C THR A 10 -2.15 -13.02 -0.24
N LEU A 11 -2.15 -12.16 0.77
CA LEU A 11 -1.23 -11.00 0.83
C LEU A 11 0.25 -11.41 0.77
N GLY A 12 0.63 -12.49 1.46
CA GLY A 12 1.99 -13.01 1.40
C GLY A 12 2.38 -13.54 0.03
N LYS A 13 1.48 -14.29 -0.63
CA LYS A 13 1.74 -14.90 -1.94
C LYS A 13 1.67 -13.91 -3.09
N GLU A 14 0.77 -12.94 -3.00
CA GLU A 14 0.40 -12.06 -4.12
C GLU A 14 1.05 -10.69 -4.03
N ALA A 15 1.06 -10.06 -2.85
CA ALA A 15 1.68 -8.75 -2.68
C ALA A 15 3.17 -8.87 -2.34
N ILE A 16 3.55 -9.74 -1.38
CA ILE A 16 4.94 -9.77 -0.87
C ILE A 16 5.87 -10.61 -1.75
N LYS A 17 5.47 -11.82 -2.16
CA LYS A 17 6.35 -12.74 -2.91
C LYS A 17 6.94 -12.11 -4.19
N PRO A 18 6.19 -11.33 -5.00
CA PRO A 18 6.78 -10.65 -6.16
C PRO A 18 7.83 -9.58 -5.76
N LEU A 19 7.64 -8.92 -4.62
CA LEU A 19 8.51 -7.85 -4.12
C LEU A 19 9.84 -8.37 -3.55
N CYS A 20 9.92 -9.66 -3.19
CA CYS A 20 11.13 -10.31 -2.67
C CYS A 20 12.25 -10.53 -3.71
N LYS A 21 12.06 -10.15 -4.99
CA LYS A 21 13.04 -10.32 -6.08
C LYS A 21 13.72 -11.71 -6.08
N LYS A 22 12.92 -12.79 -6.16
CA LYS A 22 13.39 -14.20 -6.09
C LYS A 22 14.18 -14.55 -4.81
N GLY A 23 13.86 -13.91 -3.69
CA GLY A 23 14.52 -14.15 -2.39
C GLY A 23 15.80 -13.34 -2.15
N LYS A 24 16.16 -12.42 -3.05
CA LYS A 24 17.35 -11.57 -2.91
C LYS A 24 17.14 -10.36 -2.00
N ARG A 25 15.89 -10.07 -1.60
CA ARG A 25 15.55 -8.92 -0.77
C ARG A 25 14.40 -9.23 0.17
N ASN A 26 14.51 -8.76 1.42
CA ASN A 26 13.37 -8.67 2.33
C ASN A 26 12.63 -7.34 2.07
N PRO A 27 11.38 -7.35 1.59
CA PRO A 27 10.62 -6.13 1.34
C PRO A 27 10.19 -5.49 2.67
N GLN A 28 10.86 -4.39 3.03
CA GLN A 28 10.43 -3.51 4.12
C GLN A 28 9.68 -2.31 3.54
N ASN A 29 8.68 -1.78 4.26
CA ASN A 29 7.88 -0.63 3.84
C ASN A 29 7.13 -0.86 2.51
N VAL A 30 6.34 -1.93 2.47
CA VAL A 30 5.45 -2.21 1.33
C VAL A 30 4.36 -1.14 1.26
N LEU A 31 4.10 -0.63 0.06
CA LEU A 31 3.00 0.28 -0.22
C LEU A 31 1.91 -0.47 -0.98
N LEU A 32 0.68 -0.35 -0.52
CA LEU A 32 -0.51 -0.80 -1.23
C LEU A 32 -1.31 0.44 -1.62
N ILE A 33 -1.45 0.70 -2.92
CA ILE A 33 -2.20 1.83 -3.45
C ILE A 33 -3.51 1.32 -4.02
N VAL A 34 -4.61 1.88 -3.54
CA VAL A 34 -5.99 1.41 -3.82
C VAL A 34 -6.91 2.59 -4.06
N ASN A 35 -8.05 2.33 -4.70
CA ASN A 35 -9.11 3.33 -4.80
C ASN A 35 -9.76 3.59 -3.42
N PRO A 36 -10.18 4.83 -3.11
CA PRO A 36 -10.94 5.12 -1.89
C PRO A 36 -12.21 4.27 -1.71
N LEU A 37 -12.93 3.94 -2.79
CA LEU A 37 -14.15 3.12 -2.72
C LEU A 37 -13.82 1.71 -2.22
N ASP A 38 -12.84 1.05 -2.86
CA ASP A 38 -12.38 -0.28 -2.45
C ASP A 38 -11.81 -0.31 -1.03
N TYR A 39 -11.16 0.80 -0.62
CA TYR A 39 -10.65 0.92 0.73
C TYR A 39 -11.78 0.82 1.76
N TRP A 40 -12.85 1.59 1.59
CA TRP A 40 -13.95 1.59 2.55
C TRP A 40 -14.81 0.33 2.47
N GLU A 41 -15.00 -0.22 1.29
CA GLU A 41 -15.84 -1.40 1.08
C GLU A 41 -15.17 -2.71 1.55
N HIS A 42 -13.86 -2.84 1.33
CA HIS A 42 -13.16 -4.12 1.55
C HIS A 42 -12.02 -4.03 2.56
N ILE A 43 -11.17 -3.00 2.49
CA ILE A 43 -9.94 -2.96 3.30
C ILE A 43 -10.23 -2.55 4.74
N PHE A 44 -11.07 -1.54 4.93
CA PHE A 44 -11.44 -1.05 6.24
C PHE A 44 -12.04 -2.15 7.12
N PRO A 45 -13.07 -2.93 6.69
CA PRO A 45 -13.59 -4.02 7.51
C PRO A 45 -12.58 -5.17 7.67
N ALA A 46 -11.72 -5.43 6.68
CA ALA A 46 -10.73 -6.51 6.77
C ALA A 46 -9.55 -6.18 7.70
N THR A 47 -9.21 -4.91 7.87
CA THR A 47 -8.08 -4.44 8.70
C THR A 47 -8.49 -3.82 10.02
N THR A 48 -9.80 -3.79 10.30
CA THR A 48 -10.36 -3.30 11.55
C THR A 48 -10.80 -4.47 12.42
N PHE A 49 -10.27 -4.54 13.63
CA PHE A 49 -10.69 -5.51 14.63
C PHE A 49 -10.81 -4.87 16.01
N LEU A 50 -11.61 -5.49 16.87
CA LEU A 50 -11.72 -5.10 18.26
C LEU A 50 -10.59 -5.76 19.05
N ASN A 51 -9.76 -4.97 19.71
CA ASN A 51 -8.72 -5.54 20.58
C ASN A 51 -9.32 -6.06 21.91
N ALA A 52 -8.50 -6.77 22.70
CA ALA A 52 -8.92 -7.35 23.98
C ALA A 52 -9.38 -6.30 25.02
N GLN A 53 -9.02 -5.03 24.80
CA GLN A 53 -9.36 -3.88 25.63
C GLN A 53 -10.66 -3.19 25.18
N GLY A 54 -11.36 -3.73 24.17
CA GLY A 54 -12.61 -3.16 23.66
C GLY A 54 -12.45 -1.92 22.78
N VAL A 55 -11.23 -1.65 22.29
CA VAL A 55 -10.94 -0.53 21.40
C VAL A 55 -10.85 -1.03 19.96
N TYR A 56 -11.50 -0.31 19.04
CA TYR A 56 -11.36 -0.56 17.61
C TYR A 56 -9.98 -0.11 17.13
N VAL A 57 -9.21 -1.07 16.62
CA VAL A 57 -7.95 -0.81 15.97
C VAL A 57 -8.15 -1.03 14.47
N TYR A 58 -7.80 -0.04 13.67
CA TYR A 58 -7.98 -0.03 12.22
C TYR A 58 -6.63 0.10 11.50
N ASN A 59 -6.60 -0.21 10.20
CA ASN A 59 -5.40 -0.14 9.36
C ASN A 59 -4.22 -1.01 9.83
N VAL A 60 -4.51 -2.10 10.54
CA VAL A 60 -3.49 -3.06 10.94
C VAL A 60 -3.41 -4.14 9.87
N LEU A 61 -2.26 -4.19 9.20
CA LEU A 61 -1.95 -5.24 8.23
C LEU A 61 -1.08 -6.32 8.87
N PRO A 62 -1.23 -7.60 8.50
CA PRO A 62 -0.34 -8.68 8.92
C PRO A 62 1.03 -8.63 8.22
N ILE A 63 1.36 -7.50 7.59
CA ILE A 63 2.55 -7.28 6.78
C ILE A 63 3.16 -5.90 7.09
N PRO A 64 4.49 -5.71 6.94
CA PRO A 64 5.15 -4.43 7.17
C PRO A 64 4.89 -3.47 6.00
N GLY A 65 3.66 -2.99 5.89
CA GLY A 65 3.21 -2.12 4.81
C GLY A 65 2.14 -1.11 5.21
N LYS A 66 1.90 -0.15 4.33
CA LYS A 66 0.91 0.91 4.49
C LYS A 66 -0.03 0.93 3.29
N VAL A 67 -1.31 1.21 3.55
CA VAL A 67 -2.31 1.44 2.51
C VAL A 67 -2.40 2.93 2.21
N ILE A 68 -2.35 3.29 0.93
CA ILE A 68 -2.51 4.64 0.41
C ILE A 68 -3.72 4.67 -0.50
N GLN A 69 -4.60 5.63 -0.29
CA GLN A 69 -5.77 5.83 -1.14
C GLN A 69 -5.43 6.78 -2.30
N SER A 70 -5.78 6.40 -3.53
CA SER A 70 -5.56 7.22 -4.71
C SER A 70 -6.68 7.02 -5.74
N ALA A 71 -7.26 8.12 -6.21
CA ALA A 71 -8.28 8.11 -7.27
C ALA A 71 -7.72 7.70 -8.65
N ALA A 72 -6.39 7.68 -8.81
CA ALA A 72 -5.75 7.23 -10.04
C ALA A 72 -5.79 5.71 -10.22
N VAL A 73 -6.10 4.94 -9.17
CA VAL A 73 -6.23 3.49 -9.25
C VAL A 73 -7.68 3.14 -9.61
N PRO A 74 -7.90 2.30 -10.66
CA PRO A 74 -9.23 1.82 -10.99
C PRO A 74 -9.87 1.04 -9.84
N VAL A 75 -11.19 1.12 -9.72
CA VAL A 75 -11.99 0.34 -8.75
C VAL A 75 -11.78 -1.16 -9.00
N GLY A 76 -11.70 -1.96 -7.94
CA GLY A 76 -11.43 -3.39 -8.01
C GLY A 76 -9.96 -3.75 -8.30
N SER A 77 -9.06 -2.76 -8.32
CA SER A 77 -7.63 -2.96 -8.57
C SER A 77 -6.76 -2.38 -7.46
N MET A 78 -5.59 -2.99 -7.29
CA MET A 78 -4.58 -2.54 -6.34
C MET A 78 -3.19 -2.58 -6.97
N VAL A 79 -2.35 -1.63 -6.57
CA VAL A 79 -0.93 -1.57 -6.91
C VAL A 79 -0.10 -1.83 -5.65
N ALA A 80 0.83 -2.80 -5.72
CA ALA A 80 1.76 -3.08 -4.65
C ALA A 80 3.19 -2.69 -5.05
N GLY A 81 3.92 -2.03 -4.15
CA GLY A 81 5.29 -1.56 -4.41
C GLY A 81 6.11 -1.40 -3.14
N ILE A 82 7.37 -1.02 -3.27
CA ILE A 82 8.23 -0.66 -2.14
C ILE A 82 8.59 0.81 -2.26
N ALA A 83 8.32 1.60 -1.21
CA ALA A 83 8.56 3.05 -1.22
C ALA A 83 10.01 3.41 -1.62
N SER A 84 11.00 2.67 -1.13
CA SER A 84 12.42 2.91 -1.42
C SER A 84 12.82 2.73 -2.88
N ASP A 85 12.03 2.01 -3.68
CA ASP A 85 12.30 1.81 -5.10
C ASP A 85 11.82 2.99 -5.96
N TYR A 86 11.02 3.90 -5.39
CA TYR A 86 10.41 5.03 -6.11
C TYR A 86 10.80 6.34 -5.45
N PHE A 87 11.87 6.96 -5.96
CA PHE A 87 12.27 8.32 -5.60
C PHE A 87 11.88 9.28 -6.73
N MET A 88 11.10 10.31 -6.41
CA MET A 88 10.79 11.40 -7.34
C MET A 88 11.43 12.70 -6.83
N GLY A 89 12.44 13.18 -7.55
CA GLY A 89 13.03 14.49 -7.31
C GLY A 89 12.41 15.54 -8.24
N LEU A 90 11.89 16.64 -7.68
CA LEU A 90 11.41 17.78 -8.45
C LEU A 90 12.48 18.89 -8.40
N GLY A 91 13.09 19.20 -9.55
CA GLY A 91 14.02 20.31 -9.71
C GLY A 91 13.39 21.42 -10.55
N GLY A 92 13.17 22.60 -9.94
CA GLY A 92 12.72 23.79 -10.65
C GLY A 92 13.89 24.72 -10.94
N ALA A 93 14.08 25.12 -12.19
CA ALA A 93 15.06 26.15 -12.53
C ALA A 93 14.52 27.52 -12.07
N GLN A 94 15.18 28.13 -11.08
CA GLN A 94 14.94 29.54 -10.75
C GLN A 94 15.73 30.41 -11.72
N LYS A 95 15.04 31.09 -12.63
CA LYS A 95 15.65 32.14 -13.44
C LYS A 95 15.75 33.40 -12.58
N ILE A 96 16.97 33.79 -12.22
CA ILE A 96 17.23 35.08 -11.56
C ILE A 96 17.49 36.08 -12.68
N GLU A 97 16.51 36.93 -12.98
CA GLU A 97 16.72 38.10 -13.83
C GLU A 97 17.19 39.25 -12.93
N SER A 98 18.46 39.62 -13.04
CA SER A 98 18.98 40.88 -12.48
C SER A 98 18.59 42.01 -13.43
N TYR A 99 17.80 42.95 -12.93
CA TYR A 99 17.52 44.24 -13.56
C TYR A 99 18.73 45.17 -13.49
#